data_AF-A0A8E5HMN1-F1
#
_entry.id   AF-A0A8E5HMN1-F1
#
_cell.length_a   1.000
_cell.length_b   1.000
_cell.length_c   1.000
_cell.angle_alpha   90.00
_cell.angle_beta   90.00
_cell.angle_gamma   90.00
#
_symmetry.space_group_name_H-M   'P 1'
#
loop_
_entity.id
_entity.type
_entity.pdbx_description
1 polymer ?
#
loop_
_entity_poly.entity_id
_entity_poly.type
_entity_poly.pdbx_seq_one_letter_code
_entity_poly.pdbx_strand_id
1 'polypeptide(L)'
;MILHVLTTSLIHAQLLLRAALQAGFRESGAINVTSQSDLSATPIVAIRSMGLGFESLIGYQPASSSLKHPLVSATYLQTLMNIANERFEENAKRIARFRSAFGEIVLEPRGVKLNPEGLEWEDAATRKERMKAEGLRRKVAMTAEAKQKPGVEESELDLCDTCLRC
;
A
#
# COMPACT_ATOMS: atom_id res chain seq x y z
N MET A 1 -18.40 13.17 4.82
CA MET A 1 -18.89 11.78 4.67
C MET A 1 -18.91 11.09 6.03
N ILE A 2 -19.96 10.31 6.31
CA ILE A 2 -20.00 9.35 7.41
C ILE A 2 -20.44 8.03 6.81
N LEU A 3 -19.60 7.01 6.91
CA LEU A 3 -19.85 5.69 6.34
C LEU A 3 -19.56 4.62 7.40
N HIS A 4 -20.52 3.73 7.65
CA HIS A 4 -20.34 2.58 8.52
C HIS A 4 -20.30 1.32 7.64
N VAL A 5 -19.26 0.52 7.78
CA VAL A 5 -19.04 -0.70 6.99
C VAL A 5 -18.87 -1.87 7.94
N LEU A 6 -19.75 -2.86 7.85
CA LEU A 6 -19.55 -4.15 8.51
C LEU A 6 -18.48 -4.93 7.73
N THR A 7 -17.49 -5.45 8.43
CA THR A 7 -16.38 -6.19 7.80
C THR A 7 -16.45 -7.67 8.16
N THR A 8 -16.05 -8.53 7.22
CA THR A 8 -16.11 -9.99 7.40
C THR A 8 -15.00 -10.53 8.30
N SER A 9 -13.97 -9.73 8.60
CA SER A 9 -12.90 -10.08 9.53
C SER A 9 -12.17 -8.84 10.04
N LEU A 10 -11.39 -9.00 11.11
CA LEU A 10 -10.49 -7.95 11.61
C LEU A 10 -9.45 -7.50 10.56
N ILE A 11 -8.97 -8.41 9.71
CA ILE A 11 -8.01 -8.08 8.65
C ILE A 11 -8.64 -7.10 7.65
N HIS A 12 -9.88 -7.38 7.22
CA HIS A 12 -10.60 -6.48 6.31
C HIS A 12 -10.88 -5.12 6.96
N ALA A 13 -11.18 -5.09 8.26
CA ALA A 13 -11.31 -3.85 9.01
C ALA A 13 -10.02 -3.01 8.99
N GLN A 14 -8.87 -3.64 9.19
CA GLN A 14 -7.57 -2.97 9.17
C GLN A 14 -7.22 -2.40 7.79
N LEU A 15 -7.48 -3.16 6.72
CA LEU A 15 -7.26 -2.68 5.34
C LEU A 15 -8.13 -1.45 5.03
N LEU A 16 -9.40 -1.51 5.40
CA LEU A 16 -10.35 -0.42 5.22
C LEU A 16 -9.95 0.83 6.02
N LEU A 17 -9.52 0.65 7.28
CA LEU A 17 -9.03 1.74 8.12
C LEU A 17 -7.76 2.38 7.54
N ARG A 18 -6.82 1.58 7.03
CA ARG A 18 -5.59 2.09 6.40
C ARG A 18 -5.90 2.97 5.20
N ALA A 19 -6.80 2.52 4.32
CA ALA A 19 -7.25 3.31 3.18
C ALA A 19 -7.89 4.64 3.64
N ALA A 20 -8.74 4.58 4.67
CA ALA A 20 -9.41 5.76 5.22
C ALA A 20 -8.40 6.78 5.78
N LEU A 21 -7.41 6.34 6.55
CA LEU A 21 -6.37 7.19 7.13
C LEU A 21 -5.51 7.85 6.05
N GLN A 22 -5.08 7.08 5.03
CA GLN A 22 -4.32 7.61 3.89
C GLN A 22 -5.10 8.66 3.09
N ALA A 23 -6.43 8.50 3.00
CA ALA A 23 -7.31 9.46 2.33
C ALA A 23 -7.66 10.69 3.19
N GLY A 24 -7.20 10.77 4.43
CA GLY A 24 -7.40 11.92 5.32
C GLY A 24 -8.63 11.82 6.24
N PHE A 25 -9.21 10.64 6.42
CA PHE A 25 -10.27 10.38 7.42
C PHE A 25 -9.66 9.95 8.76
N ARG A 26 -9.00 10.89 9.44
CA ARG A 26 -8.19 10.63 10.65
C ARG A 26 -8.99 10.12 11.86
N GLU A 27 -10.25 10.52 11.96
CA GLU A 27 -11.16 10.10 13.05
C GLU A 27 -11.96 8.83 12.69
N SER A 28 -11.40 7.99 11.82
CA SER A 28 -12.00 6.70 11.50
C SER A 28 -11.61 5.66 12.54
N GLY A 29 -12.54 4.77 12.89
CA GLY A 29 -12.31 3.75 13.92
C GLY A 29 -13.15 2.50 13.72
N ALA A 30 -12.79 1.41 14.38
CA ALA A 30 -13.55 0.18 14.41
C ALA A 30 -14.27 0.02 15.76
N ILE A 31 -15.51 -0.47 15.72
CA ILE A 31 -16.30 -0.87 16.88
C ILE A 31 -16.52 -2.39 16.85
N ASN A 32 -16.77 -2.99 18.01
CA ASN A 32 -16.99 -4.44 18.18
C ASN A 32 -15.77 -5.29 17.76
N VAL A 33 -14.57 -4.88 18.19
CA VAL A 33 -13.30 -5.52 17.85
C VAL A 33 -13.10 -6.86 18.59
N THR A 34 -13.74 -7.03 19.75
CA THR A 34 -13.71 -8.26 20.55
C THR A 34 -15.01 -9.05 20.37
N SER A 35 -14.90 -10.32 20.03
CA SER A 35 -16.02 -11.26 20.10
C SER A 35 -16.18 -11.79 21.53
N GLN A 36 -17.42 -11.90 22.01
CA GLN A 36 -17.74 -12.55 23.30
C GLN A 36 -17.79 -14.08 23.19
N SER A 37 -17.56 -14.64 22.00
CA SER A 37 -17.63 -16.06 21.67
C SER A 37 -16.47 -16.45 20.75
N ASP A 38 -16.20 -17.76 20.62
CA ASP A 38 -15.15 -18.34 19.75
C ASP A 38 -15.33 -18.06 18.24
N LEU A 39 -16.33 -17.25 17.86
CA LEU A 39 -16.53 -16.76 16.51
C LEU A 39 -15.55 -15.63 16.19
N SER A 40 -15.03 -15.60 14.96
CA SER A 40 -14.18 -14.51 14.49
C SER A 40 -14.92 -13.18 14.57
N ALA A 41 -14.35 -12.18 15.25
CA ALA A 41 -14.94 -10.85 15.32
C ALA A 41 -15.19 -10.26 13.91
N THR A 42 -16.35 -9.64 13.74
CA THR A 42 -16.79 -8.94 12.53
C THR A 42 -16.96 -7.45 12.83
N PRO A 43 -15.85 -6.67 12.90
CA PRO A 43 -15.93 -5.29 13.34
C PRO A 43 -16.72 -4.42 12.36
N ILE A 44 -17.37 -3.39 12.89
CA ILE A 44 -17.94 -2.31 12.08
C ILE A 44 -16.90 -1.18 12.04
N VAL A 45 -16.52 -0.75 10.86
CA VAL A 45 -15.61 0.40 10.66
C VAL A 45 -16.43 1.64 10.36
N ALA A 46 -16.25 2.67 11.18
CA ALA A 46 -16.81 4.01 10.99
C ALA A 46 -15.77 4.90 10.32
N ILE A 47 -16.02 5.32 9.08
CA ILE A 47 -15.20 6.28 8.33
C ILE A 47 -15.84 7.65 8.44
N ARG A 48 -15.13 8.62 9.03
CA ARG A 48 -15.66 9.94 9.35
C ARG A 48 -14.80 11.05 8.78
N SER A 49 -15.45 12.03 8.17
CA SER A 49 -14.83 13.29 7.72
C SER A 49 -14.88 14.35 8.81
N MET A 50 -14.21 14.10 9.93
CA MET A 50 -14.04 15.12 10.96
C MET A 50 -12.96 16.14 10.53
N GLY A 51 -13.17 17.41 10.91
CA GLY A 51 -12.32 18.54 10.49
C GLY A 51 -12.78 19.29 9.23
N LEU A 52 -13.86 18.82 8.57
CA LEU A 52 -14.52 19.56 7.47
C LEU A 52 -15.91 20.10 7.86
N GLY A 53 -16.35 19.84 9.09
CA GLY A 53 -17.57 20.47 9.64
C GLY A 53 -17.41 21.99 9.66
N PHE A 54 -18.49 22.68 9.27
CA PHE A 54 -18.56 24.13 9.29
C PHE A 54 -19.90 24.55 9.89
N GLU A 55 -19.83 25.24 11.01
CA GLU A 55 -21.00 25.67 11.77
C GLU A 55 -20.83 27.15 12.08
N SER A 56 -21.89 27.93 11.85
CA SER A 56 -21.91 29.35 12.14
C SER A 56 -23.33 29.80 12.47
N LEU A 57 -23.45 30.68 13.47
CA LEU A 57 -24.73 31.26 13.86
C LEU A 57 -25.09 32.39 12.89
N ILE A 58 -26.12 32.18 12.07
CA ILE A 58 -26.55 33.15 11.04
C ILE A 58 -27.79 33.97 11.45
N GLY A 59 -28.49 33.54 12.49
CA GLY A 59 -29.74 34.16 12.93
C GLY A 59 -30.37 33.41 14.09
N TYR A 60 -31.44 33.98 14.63
CA TYR A 60 -32.21 33.40 15.73
C TYR A 60 -33.69 33.74 15.59
N GLN A 61 -34.53 33.03 16.35
CA GLN A 61 -35.95 33.30 16.45
C GLN A 61 -36.30 33.42 17.94
N PRO A 62 -36.78 34.58 18.41
CA PRO A 62 -37.24 34.76 19.79
C PRO A 62 -38.43 33.84 20.12
N ALA A 63 -38.55 33.39 21.36
CA ALA A 63 -39.72 32.61 21.79
C ALA A 63 -41.03 33.41 21.74
N SER A 64 -40.95 34.74 21.84
CA SER A 64 -42.09 35.67 21.83
C SER A 64 -42.61 36.03 20.44
N SER A 65 -41.94 35.62 19.36
CA SER A 65 -42.27 36.02 18.00
C SER A 65 -41.96 34.90 17.00
N SER A 66 -42.79 34.75 15.97
CA SER A 66 -42.53 33.82 14.87
C SER A 66 -41.57 34.39 13.81
N LEU A 67 -41.12 35.64 13.98
CA LEU A 67 -40.20 36.30 13.04
C LEU A 67 -38.76 35.84 13.26
N LYS A 68 -38.08 35.48 12.16
CA LYS A 68 -36.66 35.11 12.15
C LYS A 68 -35.81 36.37 12.00
N HIS A 69 -34.81 36.52 12.87
CA HIS A 69 -33.91 37.66 12.87
C HIS A 69 -32.53 37.23 12.35
N PRO A 70 -32.06 37.82 11.23
CA PRO A 70 -30.69 37.59 10.77
C PRO A 70 -29.69 38.29 11.71
N LEU A 71 -28.58 37.62 11.99
CA LEU A 71 -27.46 38.18 12.76
C LEU A 71 -26.32 38.67 11.87
N VAL A 72 -26.35 38.29 10.59
CA VAL A 72 -25.27 38.53 9.64
C VAL A 72 -25.81 39.21 8.38
N SER A 73 -24.94 39.96 7.70
CA SER A 73 -25.27 40.55 6.39
C SER A 73 -25.36 39.48 5.30
N ALA A 74 -26.04 39.82 4.19
CA ALA A 74 -26.07 38.96 3.01
C ALA A 74 -24.66 38.68 2.44
N THR A 75 -23.78 39.69 2.48
CA THR A 75 -22.38 39.56 2.04
C THR A 75 -21.61 38.58 2.92
N TYR A 76 -21.81 38.62 4.24
CA TYR A 76 -21.20 37.67 5.16
C TYR A 76 -21.73 36.25 4.92
N LEU A 77 -23.05 36.11 4.72
CA LEU A 77 -23.66 34.82 4.40
C LEU A 77 -23.08 34.21 3.12
N GLN A 78 -22.83 35.03 2.09
CA GLN A 78 -22.15 34.58 0.88
C GLN A 78 -20.74 34.06 1.17
N THR A 79 -19.97 34.74 2.02
CA THR A 79 -18.65 34.27 2.46
C THR A 79 -18.74 32.92 3.18
N LEU A 80 -19.71 32.76 4.09
CA LEU A 80 -19.95 31.48 4.77
C LEU A 80 -20.26 30.36 3.75
N MET A 81 -21.09 30.65 2.75
CA MET A 81 -21.44 29.71 1.70
C MET A 81 -20.22 29.28 0.88
N ASN A 82 -19.35 30.23 0.53
CA ASN A 82 -18.12 29.95 -0.22
C ASN A 82 -17.19 29.03 0.59
N ILE A 83 -16.97 29.32 1.87
CA ILE A 83 -16.17 28.47 2.77
C ILE A 83 -16.78 27.07 2.86
N ALA A 84 -18.11 26.97 3.01
CA ALA A 84 -18.79 25.68 3.07
C ALA A 84 -18.57 24.86 1.78
N ASN A 85 -18.69 25.50 0.61
CA ASN A 85 -18.45 24.87 -0.69
C ASN A 85 -17.01 24.35 -0.83
N GLU A 86 -16.00 25.14 -0.43
CA GLU A 86 -14.61 24.70 -0.42
C GLU A 86 -14.41 23.43 0.44
N ARG A 87 -15.08 23.36 1.60
CA ARG A 87 -15.06 22.16 2.47
C ARG A 87 -15.74 20.96 1.80
N PHE A 88 -16.81 21.17 1.04
CA PHE A 88 -17.45 20.10 0.26
C PHE A 88 -16.54 19.58 -0.85
N GLU A 89 -15.84 20.46 -1.57
CA GLU A 89 -14.87 20.07 -2.59
C GLU A 89 -13.72 19.25 -2.00
N GLU A 90 -13.17 19.69 -0.87
CA GLU A 90 -12.12 18.93 -0.17
C GLU A 90 -12.64 17.57 0.32
N ASN A 91 -13.87 17.50 0.83
CA ASN A 91 -14.49 16.23 1.19
C ASN A 91 -14.62 15.30 -0.03
N ALA A 92 -15.01 15.82 -1.19
CA ALA A 92 -15.09 15.04 -2.43
C ALA A 92 -13.72 14.49 -2.85
N LYS A 93 -12.66 15.29 -2.76
CA LYS A 93 -11.27 14.85 -3.00
C LYS A 93 -10.84 13.72 -2.04
N ARG A 94 -11.22 13.80 -0.77
CA ARG A 94 -10.96 12.72 0.21
C ARG A 94 -11.71 11.44 -0.13
N ILE A 95 -12.98 11.53 -0.54
CA ILE A 95 -13.76 10.37 -0.98
C ILE A 95 -13.12 9.70 -2.20
N ALA A 96 -12.67 10.48 -3.18
CA ALA A 96 -12.01 9.96 -4.37
C ALA A 96 -10.70 9.24 -4.03
N ARG A 97 -9.84 9.86 -3.21
CA ARG A 97 -8.59 9.24 -2.71
C ARG A 97 -8.87 7.94 -1.95
N PHE A 98 -9.90 7.91 -1.12
CA PHE A 98 -10.29 6.72 -0.37
C PHE A 98 -10.74 5.58 -1.29
N ARG A 99 -11.58 5.87 -2.29
CA ARG A 99 -12.02 4.86 -3.26
C ARG A 99 -10.84 4.28 -4.03
N SER A 100 -9.91 5.13 -4.49
CA SER A 100 -8.70 4.68 -5.16
C SER A 100 -7.83 3.84 -4.23
N ALA A 101 -7.45 4.35 -3.05
CA ALA A 101 -6.60 3.62 -2.10
C ALA A 101 -7.19 2.28 -1.64
N PHE A 102 -8.51 2.24 -1.40
CA PHE A 102 -9.19 0.99 -1.05
C PHE A 102 -9.26 0.04 -2.24
N GLY A 103 -9.49 0.56 -3.45
CA GLY A 103 -9.43 -0.18 -4.70
C GLY A 103 -8.06 -0.85 -4.88
N GLU A 104 -6.96 -0.10 -4.78
CA GLU A 104 -5.60 -0.66 -4.88
C GLU A 104 -5.38 -1.76 -3.84
N ILE A 105 -5.74 -1.53 -2.58
CA ILE A 105 -5.51 -2.52 -1.50
C ILE A 105 -6.31 -3.83 -1.71
N VAL A 106 -7.50 -3.75 -2.31
CA VAL A 106 -8.39 -4.91 -2.50
C VAL A 106 -8.15 -5.60 -3.84
N LEU A 107 -7.79 -4.84 -4.88
CA LEU A 107 -7.60 -5.33 -6.25
C LEU A 107 -6.15 -5.71 -6.55
N GLU A 108 -5.15 -5.15 -5.85
CA GLU A 108 -3.79 -5.66 -5.97
C GLU A 108 -3.74 -7.09 -5.42
N PRO A 109 -3.34 -8.08 -6.23
CA PRO A 109 -3.07 -9.42 -5.74
C PRO A 109 -2.03 -9.29 -4.63
N ARG A 110 -2.25 -9.91 -3.48
CA ARG A 110 -1.23 -10.00 -2.42
C ARG A 110 0.05 -10.62 -3.01
N GLY A 111 0.97 -9.75 -3.41
CA GLY A 111 2.34 -10.05 -3.77
C GLY A 111 2.53 -11.00 -4.95
N VAL A 112 2.46 -10.49 -6.17
CA VAL A 112 3.62 -10.74 -7.03
C VAL A 112 4.71 -9.83 -6.49
N LYS A 113 5.49 -10.32 -5.51
CA LYS A 113 6.76 -9.64 -5.21
C LYS A 113 7.50 -9.63 -6.54
N LEU A 114 7.94 -8.47 -7.02
CA LEU A 114 8.81 -8.40 -8.17
C LEU A 114 10.24 -8.34 -7.64
N ASN A 115 11.16 -9.01 -8.31
CA ASN A 115 12.59 -8.82 -8.04
C ASN A 115 13.03 -7.39 -8.48
N PRO A 116 14.25 -6.94 -8.15
CA PRO A 116 14.77 -5.63 -8.59
C PRO A 116 14.79 -5.43 -10.12
N GLU A 117 14.56 -6.49 -10.89
CA GLU A 117 14.55 -6.53 -12.36
C GLU A 117 13.12 -6.55 -12.93
N GLY A 118 12.08 -6.45 -12.09
CA GLY A 118 10.68 -6.37 -12.52
C GLY A 118 10.04 -7.70 -12.92
N LEU A 119 10.66 -8.84 -12.59
CA LEU A 119 10.13 -10.19 -12.85
C LEU A 119 9.46 -10.79 -11.60
N GLU A 120 8.52 -11.71 -11.81
CA GLU A 120 7.84 -12.44 -10.72
C GLU A 120 8.85 -13.10 -9.78
N TRP A 121 8.71 -12.86 -8.48
CA TRP A 121 9.62 -13.39 -7.46
C TRP A 121 9.44 -14.90 -7.32
N GLU A 122 10.41 -15.63 -7.87
CA GLU A 122 10.50 -17.09 -7.69
C GLU A 122 10.86 -17.44 -6.24
N ASP A 123 10.20 -18.45 -5.67
CA ASP A 123 10.52 -19.04 -4.37
C ASP A 123 12.02 -19.44 -4.32
N ALA A 124 12.64 -19.32 -3.14
CA ALA A 124 14.02 -19.73 -2.91
C ALA A 124 14.29 -21.19 -3.30
N ALA A 125 13.30 -22.08 -3.13
CA ALA A 125 13.39 -23.47 -3.58
C ALA A 125 13.51 -23.56 -5.11
N THR A 126 12.63 -22.89 -5.83
CA THR A 126 12.60 -22.85 -7.30
C THR A 126 13.86 -22.22 -7.89
N ARG A 127 14.37 -21.15 -7.26
CA ARG A 127 15.65 -20.52 -7.63
C ARG A 127 16.83 -21.48 -7.49
N LYS A 128 16.88 -22.25 -6.40
CA LYS A 128 17.93 -23.23 -6.13
C LYS A 128 17.90 -24.39 -7.12
N GLU A 129 16.71 -24.85 -7.50
CA GLU A 129 16.54 -25.90 -8.50
C GLU A 129 16.94 -25.44 -9.90
N ARG A 130 16.56 -24.23 -10.29
CA ARG A 130 17.00 -23.62 -11.57
C ARG A 130 18.51 -23.49 -11.63
N MET A 131 19.16 -22.96 -10.60
CA MET A 131 20.62 -22.82 -10.56
C MET A 131 21.33 -24.18 -10.57
N LYS A 132 20.77 -25.20 -9.91
CA LYS A 132 21.30 -26.57 -9.98
C LYS A 132 21.18 -27.15 -11.39
N ALA A 133 20.04 -26.98 -12.05
CA ALA A 133 19.81 -27.47 -13.40
C ALA A 133 20.71 -26.77 -14.43
N GLU A 134 20.85 -25.44 -14.34
CA GLU A 134 21.74 -24.68 -15.21
C GLU A 134 23.21 -25.00 -14.95
N GLY A 135 23.61 -25.15 -13.68
CA GLY A 135 24.96 -25.59 -13.31
C GLY A 135 25.29 -27.01 -13.79
N LEU A 136 24.31 -27.92 -13.76
CA LEU A 136 24.48 -29.28 -14.29
C LEU A 136 24.64 -29.26 -15.81
N ARG A 137 23.87 -28.43 -16.53
CA ARG A 137 24.01 -28.24 -17.98
C ARG A 137 25.37 -27.67 -18.37
N ARG A 138 25.88 -26.67 -17.64
CA ARG A 138 27.23 -26.12 -17.86
C ARG A 138 28.33 -27.16 -17.63
N LYS A 139 28.20 -28.02 -16.61
CA LYS A 139 29.17 -29.11 -16.37
C LYS A 139 29.15 -30.16 -17.47
N VAL A 140 27.97 -30.52 -17.98
CA VAL A 140 27.84 -31.46 -19.11
C VAL A 140 28.45 -30.86 -20.39
N ALA A 141 28.23 -29.58 -20.67
CA ALA A 141 28.85 -28.90 -21.81
C ALA A 141 30.39 -28.86 -21.70
N MET A 142 30.95 -28.48 -20.54
CA MET A 142 32.40 -28.44 -20.33
C MET A 142 33.06 -29.83 -20.41
N THR A 143 32.38 -30.88 -19.96
CA THR A 143 32.90 -32.26 -20.06
C THR A 143 32.79 -32.84 -21.47
N ALA A 144 31.81 -32.39 -22.27
CA ALA A 144 31.73 -32.70 -23.69
C ALA A 144 32.83 -31.99 -24.50
N GLU A 145 33.12 -30.72 -24.19
CA GLU A 145 34.22 -29.96 -24.79
C GLU A 145 35.60 -30.51 -24.43
N ALA A 146 35.79 -30.97 -23.18
CA ALA A 146 37.03 -31.61 -22.74
C ALA A 146 37.30 -32.97 -23.43
N LYS A 147 36.25 -33.69 -23.83
CA LYS A 147 36.38 -34.95 -24.60
C LYS A 147 36.68 -34.75 -26.08
N GLN A 148 36.58 -33.53 -26.61
CA GLN A 148 36.84 -33.22 -28.04
C GLN A 148 38.24 -32.63 -28.31
N LYS A 149 39.09 -32.41 -27.30
CA LYS A 149 40.49 -32.04 -27.53
C LYS A 149 41.39 -33.30 -27.50
N PRO A 150 41.87 -33.81 -28.65
CA PRO A 150 42.95 -34.78 -28.65
C PRO A 150 44.25 -34.07 -28.23
N GLY A 151 45.02 -34.69 -27.35
CA GLY A 151 46.29 -34.16 -26.85
C GLY A 151 47.33 -34.07 -27.96
N VAL A 152 48.02 -32.93 -27.99
CA VAL A 152 49.34 -32.77 -28.61
C VAL A 152 50.34 -32.61 -27.46
N GLU A 153 51.41 -33.41 -27.52
CA GLU A 153 52.55 -33.46 -26.61
C GLU A 153 53.49 -32.23 -26.73
N GLU A 154 54.56 -32.27 -25.91
CA GLU A 154 55.76 -31.40 -25.80
C GLU A 154 55.65 -30.32 -24.70
N SER A 155 56.31 -30.46 -23.53
CA SER A 155 57.73 -30.59 -23.17
C SER A 155 58.53 -29.28 -23.25
N GLU A 156 58.93 -28.73 -22.09
CA GLU A 156 60.17 -27.98 -21.81
C GLU A 156 60.07 -27.49 -20.35
N LEU A 157 60.62 -28.22 -19.37
CA LEU A 157 61.97 -28.07 -18.80
C LEU A 157 62.30 -26.63 -18.35
N ASP A 158 62.12 -26.45 -17.04
CA ASP A 158 62.63 -25.36 -16.21
C ASP A 158 64.11 -25.05 -16.49
N LEU A 159 64.41 -23.77 -16.77
CA LEU A 159 65.67 -23.16 -16.31
C LEU A 159 65.34 -21.95 -15.45
N CYS A 160 65.52 -22.18 -14.15
CA CYS A 160 65.44 -21.23 -13.06
C CYS A 160 66.71 -20.37 -13.04
N ASP A 161 66.55 -19.05 -13.14
CA ASP A 161 67.64 -18.08 -13.05
C ASP A 161 67.51 -17.30 -11.73
N THR A 162 68.23 -17.74 -10.69
CA THR A 162 68.57 -16.91 -9.53
C THR A 162 69.93 -17.33 -8.94
N CYS A 163 70.96 -16.60 -9.33
CA CYS A 163 72.00 -15.97 -8.48
C CYS A 163 72.30 -16.59 -7.10
N LEU A 164 73.55 -17.04 -6.86
CA LEU A 164 74.51 -16.44 -5.90
C LEU A 164 75.82 -17.25 -5.76
N ARG A 165 76.95 -16.50 -5.76
CA ARG A 165 78.20 -16.63 -4.95
C ARG A 165 79.55 -16.96 -5.65
N CYS A 166 80.46 -16.01 -5.36
CA CYS A 166 81.93 -16.01 -5.33
C CYS A 166 82.64 -15.58 -6.62
#